data_AF-A0A3B1BAA7-F1
#
_entry.id   AF-A0A3B1BAA7-F1
#
_cell.length_a   1.000
_cell.length_b   1.000
_cell.length_c   1.000
_cell.angle_alpha   90.00
_cell.angle_beta   90.00
_cell.angle_gamma   90.00
#
_symmetry.space_group_name_H-M   'P 1'
#
loop_
_entity.id
_entity.type
_entity.pdbx_description
1 polymer ?
#
loop_
_entity_poly.entity_id
_entity_poly.type
_entity_poly.pdbx_seq_one_letter_code
_entity_poly.pdbx_strand_id
1 'polypeptide(L)'
;MDPGDVRKAFEESGKNGLDVIGFYHSHPDHEVYWSNEDHKAAMWAGTDEPSFPDAINVVISVGADGMKGMAAFVWSAEEHGFIKTDLIES
;
A
#
# COMPACT_ATOMS: atom_id res chain seq x y z
N MET A 1 -9.99 2.16 -2.57
CA MET A 1 -9.68 3.35 -1.74
C MET A 1 -10.39 4.56 -2.35
N ASP A 2 -11.00 5.42 -1.56
CA ASP A 2 -11.72 6.60 -2.07
C ASP A 2 -10.75 7.77 -2.35
N PRO A 3 -10.77 8.40 -3.54
CA PRO A 3 -9.86 9.50 -3.87
C PRO A 3 -10.00 10.73 -2.98
N GLY A 4 -11.21 11.00 -2.46
CA GLY A 4 -11.47 12.12 -1.56
C GLY A 4 -10.79 11.94 -0.21
N ASP A 5 -10.74 10.71 0.29
CA ASP A 5 -10.07 10.37 1.54
C ASP A 5 -8.53 10.43 1.40
N VAL A 6 -7.99 9.96 0.27
CA VAL A 6 -6.56 10.12 -0.04
C VAL A 6 -6.16 11.59 -0.04
N ARG A 7 -6.90 12.44 -0.74
CA ARG A 7 -6.63 13.88 -0.79
C ARG A 7 -6.64 14.51 0.61
N LYS A 8 -7.64 14.18 1.44
CA LYS A 8 -7.69 14.68 2.82
C LYS A 8 -6.48 14.26 3.63
N ALA A 9 -6.03 13.00 3.51
CA ALA A 9 -4.86 12.52 4.23
C ALA A 9 -3.58 13.30 3.86
N PHE A 10 -3.36 13.60 2.59
CA PHE A 10 -2.25 14.44 2.15
C PHE A 10 -2.38 15.89 2.65
N GLU A 11 -3.58 16.48 2.54
CA GLU A 11 -3.84 17.85 3.04
C GLU A 11 -3.60 17.98 4.54
N GLU A 12 -4.05 17.01 5.34
CA GLU A 12 -3.85 16.99 6.80
C GLU A 12 -2.41 16.72 7.19
N SER A 13 -1.72 15.81 6.49
CA SER A 13 -0.28 15.55 6.71
C SER A 13 0.54 16.80 6.44
N GLY A 14 0.30 17.47 5.30
CA GLY A 14 1.00 18.69 4.92
C GLY A 14 0.80 19.84 5.92
N LYS A 15 -0.39 20.00 6.51
CA LYS A 15 -0.64 21.00 7.57
C LYS A 15 0.22 20.78 8.82
N ASN A 16 0.67 19.55 9.05
CA ASN A 16 1.52 19.18 10.17
C ASN A 16 3.01 19.07 9.79
N GLY A 17 3.40 19.44 8.56
CA GLY A 17 4.76 19.28 8.07
C GLY A 17 5.17 17.82 7.88
N LEU A 18 4.19 16.92 7.71
CA LEU A 18 4.37 15.49 7.45
C LEU A 18 3.99 15.16 6.01
N ASP A 19 4.32 13.94 5.59
CA ASP A 19 3.97 13.39 4.28
C ASP A 19 3.33 12.01 4.41
N VAL A 20 2.59 11.58 3.39
CA VAL A 20 2.04 10.23 3.30
C VAL A 20 3.05 9.34 2.60
N ILE A 21 3.79 8.56 3.38
CA ILE A 21 4.86 7.67 2.90
C ILE A 21 4.38 6.29 2.44
N GLY A 22 3.09 5.98 2.63
CA GLY A 22 2.58 4.66 2.36
C GLY A 22 1.11 4.47 2.67
N PHE A 23 0.61 3.30 2.26
CA PHE A 23 -0.76 2.86 2.48
C PHE A 23 -0.74 1.47 3.11
N TYR A 24 -1.78 1.13 3.84
CA TYR A 24 -1.97 -0.23 4.33
C TYR A 24 -3.41 -0.69 4.13
N HIS A 25 -3.60 -1.99 3.97
CA HIS A 25 -4.93 -2.61 3.97
C HIS A 25 -4.87 -4.03 4.55
N SER A 26 -6.02 -4.54 4.97
CA SER A 26 -6.13 -5.86 5.57
C SER A 26 -6.74 -6.88 4.62
N HIS A 27 -6.16 -8.08 4.59
CA HIS A 27 -6.78 -9.27 3.99
C HIS A 27 -7.46 -10.10 5.09
N PRO A 28 -8.81 -10.17 5.12
CA PRO A 28 -9.51 -11.05 6.05
C PRO A 28 -9.36 -12.51 5.61
N ASP A 29 -8.93 -13.37 6.54
CA ASP A 29 -8.85 -14.83 6.38
C ASP A 29 -7.98 -15.35 5.22
N HIS A 30 -7.17 -14.49 4.60
CA HIS A 30 -6.29 -14.83 3.48
C HIS A 30 -4.82 -14.60 3.86
N GLU A 31 -3.91 -15.30 3.18
CA GLU A 31 -2.48 -15.10 3.35
C GLU A 31 -2.04 -13.68 2.94
N VAL A 32 -0.87 -13.27 3.42
CA VAL A 32 -0.27 -11.98 3.07
C VAL A 32 0.40 -12.09 1.70
N TYR A 33 -0.26 -11.61 0.66
CA TYR A 33 0.28 -11.56 -0.70
C TYR A 33 -0.19 -10.30 -1.42
N TRP A 34 0.52 -9.93 -2.47
CA TRP A 34 0.10 -8.87 -3.39
C TRP A 34 -0.85 -9.44 -4.44
N SER A 35 -2.12 -9.07 -4.37
CA SER A 35 -3.16 -9.56 -5.27
C SER A 35 -3.29 -8.73 -6.55
N ASN A 36 -4.01 -9.28 -7.53
CA ASN A 36 -4.38 -8.51 -8.73
C ASN A 36 -5.28 -7.32 -8.42
N GLU A 37 -6.06 -7.39 -7.33
CA GLU A 37 -6.92 -6.29 -6.88
C GLU A 37 -6.08 -5.18 -6.25
N ASP A 38 -5.07 -5.53 -5.46
CA ASP A 38 -4.11 -4.59 -4.88
C ASP A 38 -3.35 -3.85 -5.97
N HIS A 39 -2.87 -4.60 -6.96
CA HIS A 39 -2.21 -4.03 -8.14
C HIS A 39 -3.11 -2.99 -8.82
N LYS A 40 -4.33 -3.36 -9.21
CA LYS A 40 -5.27 -2.44 -9.87
C LYS A 40 -5.61 -1.22 -9.02
N ALA A 41 -5.71 -1.37 -7.70
CA ALA A 41 -6.01 -0.27 -6.79
C ALA A 41 -4.85 0.72 -6.65
N ALA A 42 -3.60 0.25 -6.79
CA ALA A 42 -2.40 1.08 -6.73
C ALA A 42 -2.09 1.80 -8.06
N MET A 43 -2.52 1.25 -9.20
CA MET A 43 -2.27 1.85 -10.53
C MET A 43 -3.05 3.13 -10.78
N TRP A 44 -2.45 4.05 -11.54
CA TRP A 44 -3.18 5.16 -12.13
C TRP A 44 -4.04 4.66 -13.29
N ALA A 45 -5.34 5.00 -13.25
CA ALA A 45 -6.32 4.48 -14.19
C ALA A 45 -5.93 4.75 -15.66
N GLY A 46 -5.84 3.69 -16.45
CA GLY A 46 -5.51 3.75 -17.88
C GLY A 46 -4.01 3.86 -18.18
N THR A 47 -3.15 3.61 -17.19
CA THR A 47 -1.69 3.55 -17.36
C THR A 47 -1.12 2.33 -16.67
N ASP A 48 0.14 2.03 -16.98
CA ASP A 48 0.91 0.99 -16.29
C ASP A 48 1.85 1.56 -15.21
N GLU A 49 1.59 2.77 -14.74
CA GLU A 49 2.32 3.42 -13.65
C GLU A 49 1.48 3.49 -12.36
N PRO A 50 2.06 3.32 -11.17
CA PRO A 50 1.36 3.50 -9.91
C PRO A 50 1.00 4.97 -9.66
N SER A 51 -0.11 5.19 -8.97
CA SER A 51 -0.52 6.55 -8.57
C SER A 51 0.49 7.20 -7.60
N PHE A 52 1.17 6.37 -6.80
CA PHE A 52 2.18 6.80 -5.83
C PHE A 52 3.39 5.84 -5.89
N PRO A 53 4.36 6.09 -6.80
CA PRO A 53 5.50 5.17 -7.02
C PRO A 53 6.40 5.00 -5.79
N ASP A 54 6.54 6.06 -4.98
CA ASP A 54 7.40 6.07 -3.80
C ASP A 54 6.72 5.53 -2.54
N ALA A 55 5.43 5.17 -2.62
CA ALA A 55 4.66 4.72 -1.47
C ALA A 55 4.92 3.25 -1.12
N ILE A 56 5.11 2.98 0.17
CA ILE A 56 5.13 1.61 0.69
C ILE A 56 3.71 1.12 0.87
N ASN A 57 3.38 -0.04 0.31
CA ASN A 57 2.08 -0.67 0.48
C ASN A 57 2.19 -1.86 1.45
N VAL A 58 1.49 -1.79 2.57
CA VAL A 58 1.53 -2.80 3.62
C VAL A 58 0.26 -3.64 3.58
N VAL A 59 0.41 -4.94 3.37
CA VAL A 59 -0.69 -5.91 3.46
C VAL A 59 -0.64 -6.55 4.84
N ILE A 60 -1.75 -6.52 5.56
CA ILE A 60 -1.89 -7.13 6.88
C ILE A 60 -2.91 -8.26 6.80
N SER A 61 -2.51 -9.49 7.10
CA SER A 61 -3.47 -10.60 7.24
C SER A 61 -4.08 -10.57 8.62
N VAL A 62 -5.40 -10.59 8.70
CA VAL A 62 -6.16 -10.56 9.96
C VAL A 62 -7.17 -11.71 9.93
N GLY A 63 -7.17 -12.51 11.00
CA GLY A 63 -8.15 -13.57 11.24
C GLY A 63 -8.97 -13.31 12.50
N ALA A 64 -9.89 -14.23 12.82
CA ALA A 64 -10.80 -14.13 13.96
C ALA A 64 -10.10 -13.94 15.33
N ASP A 65 -8.88 -14.44 15.48
CA ASP A 65 -8.03 -14.37 16.67
C ASP A 65 -6.93 -13.30 16.59
N GLY A 66 -6.96 -12.43 15.57
CA GLY A 66 -6.08 -11.27 15.43
C GLY A 66 -5.18 -11.31 14.20
N MET A 67 -4.09 -10.52 14.25
CA MET A 67 -3.13 -10.39 13.14
C MET A 67 -2.37 -11.70 12.92
N LYS A 68 -2.35 -12.16 11.66
CA LYS A 68 -1.68 -13.40 11.23
C LYS A 68 -0.35 -13.15 10.54
N GLY A 69 -0.17 -11.98 9.96
CA GLY A 69 1.09 -11.60 9.32
C GLY A 69 1.01 -10.25 8.65
N MET A 70 2.17 -9.78 8.19
CA MET A 70 2.30 -8.54 7.43
C MET A 70 3.45 -8.62 6.43
N ALA A 71 3.31 -7.92 5.31
CA ALA A 71 4.35 -7.76 4.31
C ALA A 71 4.23 -6.38 3.68
N ALA A 72 5.38 -5.81 3.32
CA ALA A 72 5.46 -4.56 2.58
C ALA A 72 5.81 -4.82 1.12
N PHE A 73 5.25 -3.98 0.26
CA PHE A 73 5.47 -4.02 -1.18
C PHE A 73 5.77 -2.61 -1.69
N VAL A 74 6.72 -2.50 -2.60
CA VAL A 74 7.15 -1.24 -3.23
C VAL A 74 7.19 -1.40 -4.74
N TRP A 75 6.97 -0.32 -5.48
CA TRP A 75 7.11 -0.33 -6.93
C TRP A 75 8.56 -0.52 -7.34
N SER A 76 8.82 -1.45 -8.24
CA SER A 76 10.08 -1.60 -8.95
C SER A 76 9.89 -1.20 -10.39
N ALA A 77 10.56 -0.13 -10.83
CA ALA A 77 10.56 0.29 -12.22
C ALA A 77 11.29 -0.71 -13.14
N GLU A 78 12.24 -1.49 -12.60
CA GLU A 78 12.97 -2.52 -13.36
C GLU A 78 12.09 -3.73 -13.65
N GLU A 79 11.37 -4.22 -12.63
CA GLU A 79 10.45 -5.36 -12.75
C GLU A 79 9.06 -4.95 -13.26
N HIS A 80 8.82 -3.63 -13.34
CA HIS A 80 7.54 -3.03 -13.70
C HIS A 80 6.38 -3.64 -12.90
N GLY A 81 6.57 -3.69 -11.58
CA GLY A 81 5.67 -4.36 -10.66
C GLY A 81 5.98 -4.08 -9.20
N PHE A 82 5.04 -4.47 -8.33
CA PHE A 82 5.22 -4.38 -6.88
C PHE A 82 5.99 -5.59 -6.36
N ILE A 83 7.14 -5.35 -5.74
CA ILE A 83 7.99 -6.39 -5.16
C ILE A 83 7.94 -6.31 -3.64
N LYS A 84 8.04 -7.48 -2.99
CA LYS A 84 8.11 -7.55 -1.53
C LYS A 84 9.40 -6.93 -1.05
N THR A 85 9.32 -6.10 -0.01
CA THR A 85 10.48 -5.50 0.67
C THR A 85 10.48 -5.87 2.15
N ASP A 86 11.65 -5.80 2.77
CA ASP A 86 11.80 -6.03 4.21
C ASP A 86 11.28 -4.82 4.99
N LEU A 87 10.55 -5.12 6.08
CA LEU A 87 10.20 -4.14 7.08
C LEU A 87 11.34 -4.10 8.11
N ILE A 88 12.00 -2.95 8.23
CA ILE A 88 13.05 -2.74 9.23
C ILE A 88 12.38 -2.10 10.45
N GLU A 89 12.42 -2.78 11.59
CA GLU A 89 12.05 -2.17 12.86
C GLU A 89 13.17 -1.21 13.29
N SER A 90 12.83 0.07 13.47
CA SER A 90 13.74 1.12 13.96
C SER A 90 13.86 1.12 15.48
#